data_AF-A0A1S3DQA4-F1
#
_entry.id   AF-A0A1S3DQA4-F1
#
_cell.length_a   1.000
_cell.length_b   1.000
_cell.length_c   1.000
_cell.angle_alpha   90.00
_cell.angle_beta   90.00
_cell.angle_gamma   90.00
#
_symmetry.space_group_name_H-M   'P 1'
#
loop_
_entity.id
_entity.type
_entity.pdbx_description
1 polymer ?
#
loop_
_entity_poly.entity_id
_entity_poly.type
_entity_poly.pdbx_seq_one_letter_code
_entity_poly.pdbx_strand_id
1 'polypeptide(L)'
;MADQLCGYLFLKASGVNTEAIFPSANIARALATIFSTNVRGFEAGSMGAVNGMKPNGDRDRSAIQSEEVWTGVTYLLSAAMLYEGNVDEAWTTAGGLYRTVYERTGLGFETPEGLTGDKTYRSGGYMRALAVYAMQDAYLKGKVKA
;
A
#
# COMPACT_ATOMS: atom_id res chain seq x y z
N MET A 1 7.51 4.45 -6.87
CA MET A 1 6.16 4.92 -6.48
C MET A 1 5.38 3.75 -5.91
N ALA A 2 4.67 3.96 -4.80
CA ALA A 2 3.88 2.91 -4.15
C ALA A 2 2.75 2.38 -5.04
N ASP A 3 2.10 3.25 -5.82
CA ASP A 3 0.93 2.92 -6.64
C ASP A 3 1.25 2.57 -8.11
N GLN A 4 2.52 2.26 -8.42
CA GLN A 4 2.94 2.04 -9.83
C GLN A 4 2.26 0.82 -10.50
N LEU A 5 1.62 -0.05 -9.71
CA LEU A 5 0.92 -1.25 -10.19
C LEU A 5 -0.62 -1.13 -10.11
N CYS A 6 -1.18 0.08 -9.99
CA CYS A 6 -2.63 0.28 -9.85
C CYS A 6 -3.43 -0.35 -11.01
N GLY A 7 -2.96 -0.23 -12.25
CA GLY A 7 -3.58 -0.84 -13.42
C GLY A 7 -3.53 -2.37 -13.40
N TYR A 8 -2.41 -2.95 -12.95
CA TYR A 8 -2.29 -4.39 -12.75
C TYR A 8 -3.30 -4.89 -11.70
N LEU A 9 -3.40 -4.20 -10.55
CA LEU A 9 -4.32 -4.56 -9.47
C LEU A 9 -5.78 -4.56 -9.96
N PHE A 10 -6.18 -3.53 -10.70
CA PHE A 10 -7.54 -3.42 -11.20
C PHE A 10 -7.92 -4.57 -12.15
N LEU A 11 -7.02 -4.91 -13.08
CA LEU A 11 -7.22 -6.05 -13.99
C LEU A 11 -7.25 -7.38 -13.23
N LYS A 12 -6.36 -7.56 -12.25
CA LYS A 12 -6.29 -8.77 -11.42
C LYS A 12 -7.57 -8.97 -10.62
N ALA A 13 -8.06 -7.92 -9.95
CA ALA A 13 -9.32 -7.96 -9.20
C ALA A 13 -10.54 -8.24 -10.08
N SER A 14 -10.48 -7.82 -11.34
CA SER A 14 -11.50 -8.07 -12.36
C SER A 14 -11.43 -9.49 -12.97
N GLY A 15 -10.49 -10.34 -12.56
CA GLY A 15 -10.32 -11.69 -13.08
C GLY A 15 -9.71 -11.77 -14.47
N VAL A 16 -9.10 -10.68 -14.96
CA VAL A 16 -8.44 -10.65 -16.27
C VAL A 16 -7.06 -11.32 -16.17
N ASN A 17 -6.71 -12.14 -17.16
CA ASN A 17 -5.35 -12.67 -17.28
C ASN A 17 -4.39 -11.54 -17.66
N THR A 18 -3.47 -11.20 -16.74
CA THR A 18 -2.55 -10.07 -16.88
C THR A 18 -1.21 -10.42 -17.52
N GLU A 19 -0.88 -11.69 -17.74
CA GLU A 19 0.50 -12.12 -18.06
C GLU A 19 1.08 -11.46 -19.32
N ALA A 20 0.24 -11.22 -20.35
CA ALA A 20 0.67 -10.59 -21.60
C ALA A 20 1.02 -9.10 -21.45
N ILE A 21 0.53 -8.44 -20.39
CA ILE A 21 0.73 -7.00 -20.14
C ILE A 21 1.74 -6.81 -18.99
N PHE A 22 1.62 -7.66 -17.97
CA PHE A 22 2.36 -7.62 -16.73
C PHE A 22 2.97 -9.00 -16.46
N PRO A 23 4.18 -9.27 -16.98
CA PRO A 23 4.86 -10.53 -16.72
C PRO A 23 5.02 -10.78 -15.23
N SER A 24 4.70 -11.99 -14.76
CA SER A 24 4.66 -12.32 -13.33
C SER A 24 5.97 -11.99 -12.59
N ALA A 25 7.12 -12.21 -13.24
CA ALA A 25 8.43 -11.89 -12.66
C ALA A 25 8.63 -10.38 -12.40
N ASN A 26 8.09 -9.53 -13.27
CA ASN A 26 8.18 -8.07 -13.12
C ASN A 26 7.29 -7.59 -11.98
N ILE A 27 6.09 -8.17 -11.82
CA ILE A 27 5.20 -7.88 -10.70
C ILE A 27 5.83 -8.29 -9.38
N ALA A 28 6.36 -9.51 -9.29
CA ALA A 28 7.05 -9.98 -8.08
C ALA A 28 8.21 -9.04 -7.68
N ARG A 29 9.05 -8.65 -8.65
CA ARG A 29 10.17 -7.73 -8.41
C ARG A 29 9.71 -6.33 -8.00
N ALA A 30 8.65 -5.81 -8.63
CA ALA A 30 8.12 -4.49 -8.32
C ALA A 30 7.52 -4.45 -6.91
N LEU A 31 6.71 -5.44 -6.54
CA LEU A 31 6.14 -5.54 -5.19
C LEU A 31 7.24 -5.68 -4.12
N ALA A 32 8.24 -6.53 -4.35
CA ALA A 32 9.38 -6.69 -3.45
C ALA A 32 10.17 -5.37 -3.28
N THR A 33 10.40 -4.66 -4.39
CA THR A 33 11.04 -3.33 -4.36
C THR A 33 10.21 -2.37 -3.51
N ILE A 34 8.92 -2.19 -3.84
CA ILE A 34 8.03 -1.27 -3.12
C ILE A 34 7.98 -1.62 -1.63
N PHE A 35 7.90 -2.89 -1.26
CA PHE A 35 7.92 -3.30 0.14
C PHE A 35 9.23 -2.92 0.84
N SER A 36 10.38 -3.25 0.24
CA SER A 36 11.69 -2.93 0.82
C SER A 36 11.94 -1.42 0.95
N THR A 37 11.49 -0.63 -0.02
CA THR A 37 11.75 0.82 -0.07
C THR A 37 10.64 1.62 0.59
N ASN A 38 9.42 1.57 0.06
CA ASN A 38 8.32 2.45 0.44
C ASN A 38 7.64 2.05 1.76
N VAL A 39 7.78 0.78 2.17
CA VAL A 39 7.23 0.29 3.45
C VAL A 39 8.36 0.18 4.47
N ARG A 40 9.28 -0.77 4.31
CA ARG A 40 10.34 -1.02 5.30
C ARG A 40 11.33 0.14 5.43
N GLY A 41 11.65 0.83 4.33
CA GLY A 41 12.48 2.03 4.35
C GLY A 41 11.79 3.27 4.92
N PHE A 42 10.48 3.25 5.14
CA PHE A 42 9.74 4.36 5.72
C PHE A 42 9.22 4.00 7.12
N GLU A 43 9.77 4.66 8.14
CA GLU A 43 9.33 4.48 9.54
C GLU A 43 9.34 2.99 9.98
N ALA A 44 10.33 2.24 9.47
CA ALA A 44 10.51 0.81 9.67
C ALA A 44 9.28 -0.05 9.31
N GLY A 45 8.43 0.41 8.38
CA GLY A 45 7.18 -0.25 7.99
C GLY A 45 6.06 -0.09 9.00
N SER A 46 6.18 0.84 9.95
CA SER A 46 5.21 0.99 11.04
C SER A 46 4.05 1.94 10.72
N MET A 47 3.99 2.52 9.51
CA MET A 47 3.01 3.54 9.13
C MET A 47 2.25 3.30 7.81
N GLY A 48 2.61 2.28 7.04
CA GLY A 48 2.08 2.06 5.68
C GLY A 48 3.14 2.30 4.61
N ALA A 49 2.72 2.63 3.39
CA ALA A 49 3.61 2.85 2.26
C ALA A 49 3.70 4.33 1.89
N VAL A 50 4.89 4.93 1.99
CA VAL A 50 5.10 6.31 1.48
C VAL A 50 5.02 6.31 -0.04
N ASN A 51 4.42 7.35 -0.64
CA ASN A 51 4.17 7.39 -2.08
C ASN A 51 5.45 7.35 -2.91
N GLY A 52 6.45 8.15 -2.54
CA GLY A 52 7.69 8.35 -3.27
C GLY A 52 8.93 7.92 -2.47
N MET A 53 9.75 7.08 -3.09
CA MET A 53 11.09 6.74 -2.59
C MET A 53 12.04 6.75 -3.78
N LYS A 54 13.20 7.38 -3.62
CA LYS A 54 14.26 7.40 -4.63
C LYS A 54 14.99 6.05 -4.66
N PRO A 55 15.66 5.68 -5.78
CA PRO A 55 16.41 4.43 -5.87
C PRO A 55 17.53 4.28 -4.83
N ASN A 56 18.04 5.39 -4.29
CA ASN A 56 19.05 5.39 -3.23
C ASN A 56 18.46 5.21 -1.81
N GLY A 57 17.15 5.05 -1.67
CA GLY A 57 16.47 4.88 -0.39
C GLY A 57 16.08 6.17 0.32
N ASP A 58 16.38 7.34 -0.25
CA ASP A 58 15.93 8.62 0.30
C ASP A 58 14.47 8.88 -0.04
N ARG A 59 13.75 9.53 0.89
CA ARG A 59 12.40 10.03 0.62
C ARG A 59 12.42 10.94 -0.60
N ASP A 60 11.46 10.74 -1.48
CA ASP A 60 11.21 11.71 -2.54
C ASP A 60 10.56 12.95 -1.92
N ARG A 61 11.17 14.12 -2.15
CA ARG A 61 10.74 15.43 -1.64
C ARG A 61 10.42 16.40 -2.79
N SER A 62 10.22 15.86 -4.00
CA SER A 62 9.89 16.67 -5.17
C SER A 62 8.47 17.25 -5.10
N ALA A 63 7.58 16.63 -4.32
CA ALA A 63 6.24 17.11 -4.06
C ALA A 63 5.74 16.69 -2.67
N ILE A 64 4.83 17.47 -2.08
CA ILE A 64 4.21 17.16 -0.78
C ILE A 64 3.60 15.74 -0.82
N GLN A 65 2.91 15.40 -1.91
CA GLN A 65 2.29 14.10 -2.07
C GLN A 65 3.29 12.95 -2.07
N SER A 66 4.54 13.18 -2.52
CA SER A 66 5.56 12.14 -2.56
C SER A 66 6.07 11.74 -1.16
N GLU A 67 5.96 12.64 -0.19
CA GLU A 67 6.33 12.41 1.22
C GLU A 67 5.18 11.81 2.06
N GLU A 68 3.97 11.73 1.51
CA GLU A 68 2.78 11.22 2.19
C GLU A 68 2.65 9.69 2.05
N VAL A 69 2.09 9.07 3.08
CA VAL A 69 1.41 7.77 3.02
C VAL A 69 -0.05 8.03 2.70
N TRP A 70 -0.52 7.56 1.55
CA TRP A 70 -1.95 7.59 1.25
C TRP A 70 -2.62 6.32 1.76
N THR A 71 -3.66 6.49 2.57
CA THR A 71 -4.31 5.39 3.29
C THR A 71 -4.91 4.38 2.32
N GLY A 72 -5.66 4.86 1.33
CA GLY A 72 -6.23 4.00 0.29
C GLY A 72 -5.19 3.32 -0.59
N VAL A 73 -4.12 4.01 -0.97
CA VAL A 73 -3.02 3.41 -1.78
C VAL A 73 -2.33 2.30 -1.00
N THR A 74 -2.10 2.49 0.31
CA THR A 74 -1.50 1.46 1.16
C THR A 74 -2.37 0.20 1.20
N TYR A 75 -3.69 0.33 1.30
CA TYR A 75 -4.59 -0.82 1.26
C TYR A 75 -4.64 -1.49 -0.11
N LEU A 76 -4.65 -0.71 -1.21
CA LEU A 76 -4.58 -1.26 -2.57
C LEU A 76 -3.26 -2.01 -2.81
N LEU A 77 -2.13 -1.46 -2.39
CA LEU A 77 -0.83 -2.13 -2.45
C LEU A 77 -0.84 -3.44 -1.65
N SER A 78 -1.43 -3.42 -0.45
CA SER A 78 -1.56 -4.62 0.39
C SER A 78 -2.45 -5.68 -0.28
N ALA A 79 -3.52 -5.27 -0.97
CA ALA A 79 -4.34 -6.18 -1.78
C ALA A 79 -3.55 -6.79 -2.95
N ALA A 80 -2.72 -5.99 -3.64
CA ALA A 80 -1.85 -6.50 -4.72
C ALA A 80 -0.86 -7.55 -4.19
N MET A 81 -0.28 -7.33 -3.01
CA MET A 81 0.57 -8.32 -2.33
C MET A 81 -0.19 -9.61 -2.02
N LEU A 82 -1.44 -9.52 -1.50
CA LEU A 82 -2.27 -10.70 -1.23
C LEU A 82 -2.62 -11.50 -2.49
N TYR A 83 -2.96 -10.84 -3.60
CA TYR A 83 -3.21 -11.54 -4.87
C TYR A 83 -2.01 -12.36 -5.35
N GLU A 84 -0.80 -11.89 -5.08
CA GLU A 84 0.43 -12.60 -5.43
C GLU A 84 0.93 -13.57 -4.36
N GLY A 85 0.24 -13.67 -3.21
CA GLY A 85 0.58 -14.60 -2.13
C GLY A 85 1.63 -14.07 -1.15
N ASN A 86 1.97 -12.78 -1.21
CA ASN A 86 2.91 -12.11 -0.33
C ASN A 86 2.19 -11.68 0.97
N VAL A 87 1.77 -12.67 1.75
CA VAL A 87 0.87 -12.49 2.90
C VAL A 87 1.51 -11.65 4.00
N ASP A 88 2.77 -11.93 4.35
CA ASP A 88 3.47 -11.22 5.43
C ASP A 88 3.73 -9.75 5.07
N GLU A 89 4.10 -9.48 3.82
CA GLU A 89 4.30 -8.13 3.31
C GLU A 89 3.00 -7.33 3.32
N ALA A 90 1.89 -7.95 2.89
CA ALA A 90 0.58 -7.33 2.89
C ALA A 90 0.15 -6.92 4.31
N TRP A 91 0.22 -7.84 5.27
CA TRP A 91 -0.19 -7.56 6.66
C TRP A 91 0.78 -6.64 7.39
N THR A 92 2.07 -6.68 7.05
CA THR A 92 3.04 -5.69 7.55
C THR A 92 2.66 -4.29 7.06
N THR A 93 2.36 -4.14 5.77
CA THR A 93 2.04 -2.87 5.13
C THR A 93 0.73 -2.29 5.66
N ALA A 94 -0.37 -3.05 5.60
CA ALA A 94 -1.67 -2.62 6.10
C ALA A 94 -1.68 -2.47 7.63
N GLY A 95 -1.02 -3.38 8.35
CA GLY A 95 -0.94 -3.36 9.81
C GLY A 95 -0.18 -2.15 10.35
N GLY A 96 0.86 -1.68 9.66
CA GLY A 96 1.53 -0.41 9.98
C GLY A 96 0.56 0.77 9.91
N LEU A 97 -0.22 0.85 8.83
CA LEU A 97 -1.24 1.89 8.68
C LEU A 97 -2.35 1.76 9.74
N TYR A 98 -2.88 0.57 9.98
CA TYR A 98 -3.90 0.31 11.00
C TYR A 98 -3.46 0.81 12.37
N ARG A 99 -2.27 0.39 12.85
CA ARG A 99 -1.76 0.82 14.16
C ARG A 99 -1.57 2.34 14.21
N THR A 100 -1.13 2.94 13.12
CA THR A 100 -1.00 4.40 13.05
C THR A 100 -2.35 5.09 13.23
N VAL A 101 -3.36 4.69 12.47
CA VAL A 101 -4.69 5.32 12.49
C VAL A 101 -5.47 5.03 13.78
N TYR A 102 -5.51 3.77 14.20
CA TYR A 102 -6.39 3.32 15.28
C TYR A 102 -5.74 3.33 16.66
N GLU A 103 -4.42 3.11 16.76
CA GLU A 103 -3.74 2.98 18.06
C GLU A 103 -2.91 4.22 18.43
N ARG A 104 -2.46 5.02 17.45
CA ARG A 104 -1.50 6.12 17.71
C ARG A 104 -2.07 7.51 17.51
N THR A 105 -2.92 7.72 16.48
CA THR A 105 -3.41 9.07 16.14
C THR A 105 -4.84 9.35 16.61
N GLY A 106 -5.63 8.31 16.91
CA GLY A 106 -7.04 8.45 17.28
C GLY A 106 -7.97 8.75 16.09
N LEU A 107 -7.50 8.60 14.85
CA LEU A 107 -8.24 8.94 13.64
C LEU A 107 -9.13 7.79 13.12
N GLY A 108 -9.40 6.74 13.93
CA GLY A 108 -10.07 5.51 13.48
C GLY A 108 -11.46 5.67 12.86
N PHE A 109 -12.19 6.74 13.21
CA PHE A 109 -13.51 7.06 12.65
C PHE A 109 -13.46 8.30 11.73
N GLU A 110 -12.28 8.85 11.51
CA GLU A 110 -12.00 9.99 10.63
C GLU A 110 -10.75 9.73 9.78
N THR A 111 -10.56 8.47 9.34
CA THR A 111 -9.35 8.03 8.66
C THR A 111 -8.98 8.98 7.51
N PRO A 112 -7.77 9.57 7.50
CA PRO A 112 -7.43 10.63 6.57
C PRO A 112 -7.07 10.11 5.18
N GLU A 113 -6.93 11.00 4.20
CA GLU A 113 -6.31 10.69 2.90
C GLU A 113 -4.81 10.43 3.07
N GLY A 114 -4.11 11.40 3.66
CA GLY A 114 -2.66 11.43 3.73
C GLY A 114 -2.15 11.52 5.16
N LEU A 115 -1.07 10.79 5.43
CA LEU A 115 -0.29 10.83 6.66
C LEU A 115 1.18 11.11 6.31
N THR A 116 1.91 11.75 7.19
CA THR A 116 3.35 12.04 7.01
C THR A 116 4.14 11.59 8.24
N GLY A 117 5.45 11.41 8.08
CA GLY A 117 6.33 10.94 9.18
C GLY A 117 6.45 11.93 10.35
N ASP A 118 6.09 13.20 10.15
CA ASP A 118 6.07 14.23 11.19
C ASP A 118 4.76 14.26 12.01
N LYS A 119 3.95 13.20 11.91
CA LYS A 119 2.67 13.03 12.64
C LYS A 119 1.60 14.05 12.24
N THR A 120 1.67 14.59 11.03
CA THR A 120 0.58 15.39 10.47
C THR A 120 -0.30 14.55 9.54
N TYR A 121 -1.49 15.06 9.23
CA TYR A 121 -2.45 14.41 8.34
C TYR A 121 -3.14 15.43 7.44
N ARG A 122 -3.71 14.93 6.34
CA ARG A 122 -4.49 15.72 5.38
C ARG A 122 -5.83 15.06 5.09
N SER A 123 -6.89 15.86 5.13
CA SER A 123 -8.27 15.49 4.79
C SER A 123 -8.80 14.31 5.63
N GLY A 124 -9.25 14.57 6.86
CA GLY A 124 -9.90 13.56 7.72
C GLY A 124 -11.24 13.07 7.15
N GLY A 125 -11.68 11.87 7.55
CA GLY A 125 -12.94 11.27 7.13
C GLY A 125 -13.02 10.96 5.63
N TYR A 126 -11.92 10.47 5.06
CA TYR A 126 -11.75 10.40 3.60
C TYR A 126 -12.18 9.07 3.00
N MET A 127 -12.82 9.14 1.82
CA MET A 127 -13.38 7.98 1.12
C MET A 127 -12.35 6.90 0.79
N ARG A 128 -11.12 7.28 0.42
CA ARG A 128 -10.14 6.35 -0.15
C ARG A 128 -9.72 5.25 0.82
N ALA A 129 -9.84 5.46 2.12
CA ALA A 129 -9.57 4.43 3.14
C ALA A 129 -10.48 3.19 3.02
N LEU A 130 -11.65 3.31 2.37
CA LEU A 130 -12.54 2.18 2.08
C LEU A 130 -11.90 1.13 1.14
N ALA A 131 -10.78 1.45 0.49
CA ALA A 131 -9.99 0.50 -0.29
C ALA A 131 -9.50 -0.71 0.52
N VAL A 132 -9.58 -0.70 1.86
CA VAL A 132 -9.34 -1.88 2.71
C VAL A 132 -10.16 -3.10 2.26
N TYR A 133 -11.36 -2.91 1.70
CA TYR A 133 -12.17 -4.02 1.18
C TYR A 133 -11.57 -4.71 -0.05
N ALA A 134 -10.64 -4.06 -0.77
CA ALA A 134 -9.87 -4.74 -1.82
C ALA A 134 -8.97 -5.85 -1.23
N MET A 135 -8.50 -5.70 0.01
CA MET A 135 -7.76 -6.77 0.69
C MET A 135 -8.65 -7.96 0.99
N GLN A 136 -9.92 -7.74 1.34
CA GLN A 136 -10.88 -8.83 1.53
C GLN A 136 -11.08 -9.61 0.22
N ASP A 137 -11.28 -8.90 -0.90
CA ASP A 137 -11.41 -9.54 -2.22
C ASP A 137 -10.15 -10.36 -2.57
N ALA A 138 -8.97 -9.76 -2.36
CA ALA A 138 -7.69 -10.41 -2.61
C ALA A 138 -7.44 -11.60 -1.67
N TYR A 139 -7.89 -11.54 -0.42
CA TYR A 139 -7.78 -12.66 0.52
C TYR A 139 -8.64 -13.85 0.09
N LEU A 140 -9.85 -13.59 -0.42
CA LEU A 140 -10.78 -14.64 -0.85
C LEU A 140 -10.42 -15.25 -2.21
N LYS A 141 -9.84 -14.47 -3.13
CA LYS A 141 -9.53 -14.90 -4.50
C LYS A 141 -8.04 -15.12 -4.79
N GLY A 142 -7.17 -14.62 -3.92
CA GLY A 142 -5.73 -14.61 -4.14
C GLY A 142 -5.09 -15.99 -3.97
N LYS A 143 -3.77 -16.02 -4.09
CA LYS A 143 -2.97 -17.24 -3.92
C LYS A 143 -2.79 -17.66 -2.45
N VAL A 144 -3.55 -17.07 -1.52
CA VAL A 144 -3.49 -17.38 -0.09
C VAL A 144 -4.08 -18.78 0.12
N LYS A 145 -3.22 -19.76 0.41
CA LYS A 145 -3.68 -21.11 0.79
C LYS A 145 -4.13 -21.07 2.25
N ALA A 146 -5.35 -21.54 2.51
CA ALA A 146 -5.83 -21.83 3.85
C ALA A 146 -5.01 -22.95 4.52
#